data_AF-A0A7Y2ZWX5-F1
#
_entry.id   AF-A0A7Y2ZWX5-F1
#
_cell.length_a   1.000
_cell.length_b   1.000
_cell.length_c   1.000
_cell.angle_alpha   90.00
_cell.angle_beta   90.00
_cell.angle_gamma   90.00
#
_symmetry.space_group_name_H-M   'P 1'
#
loop_
_entity.id
_entity.type
_entity.pdbx_description
1 polymer ?
#
loop_
_entity_poly.entity_id
_entity_poly.type
_entity_poly.pdbx_seq_one_letter_code
_entity_poly.pdbx_strand_id
1 'polypeptide(L)'
;MLLAIRRGGYEKIDFFYQTKYGFSIGDVSALIAYLCVLIFLIVLPAFIFGRRSFCHHLCWMAPFMILGRKIRNRFKWVSLQIKADYEKCNHCHTCTENCPMSLPVEKMVKNNLMENTECILCGTCIDGCEFAVIKYAFQRPT
;
A
#
# COMPACT_ATOMS: atom_id res chain seq x y z
N MET A 1 -24.05 14.55 12.46
CA MET A 1 -24.66 13.93 13.66
C MET A 1 -25.83 14.77 14.21
N LEU A 2 -25.66 16.07 14.46
CA LEU A 2 -26.74 16.97 14.94
C LEU A 2 -28.02 16.97 14.06
N LEU A 3 -27.89 16.89 12.73
CA LEU A 3 -29.01 16.84 11.80
C LEU A 3 -29.84 15.54 11.88
N ALA A 4 -29.22 14.42 12.24
CA ALA A 4 -29.92 13.13 12.34
C ALA A 4 -30.77 13.06 13.62
N ILE A 5 -30.24 13.59 14.73
CA ILE A 5 -30.94 13.64 16.02
C ILE A 5 -32.15 14.59 15.93
N ARG A 6 -32.03 15.69 15.18
CA ARG A 6 -33.10 16.69 15.00
C ARG A 6 -34.27 16.22 14.12
N ARG A 7 -34.12 15.10 13.39
CA ARG A 7 -35.12 14.55 12.45
C ARG A 7 -35.68 13.18 12.84
N GLY A 8 -35.56 12.78 14.11
CA GLY A 8 -36.14 11.52 14.60
C GLY A 8 -35.17 10.33 14.61
N GLY A 9 -33.87 10.56 14.41
CA GLY A 9 -32.85 9.51 14.47
C GLY A 9 -32.85 8.59 13.25
N TYR A 10 -32.00 7.57 13.29
CA TYR A 10 -31.93 6.54 12.25
C TYR A 10 -32.96 5.45 12.58
N GLU A 11 -34.12 5.49 11.96
CA GLU A 11 -35.21 4.53 12.23
C GLU A 11 -34.97 3.15 11.60
N LYS A 12 -34.08 3.04 10.60
CA LYS A 12 -33.78 1.78 9.91
C LYS A 12 -32.29 1.67 9.58
N ILE A 13 -31.74 0.48 9.80
CA ILE A 13 -30.41 0.07 9.36
C ILE A 13 -30.62 -0.93 8.23
N ASP A 14 -30.63 -0.44 7.00
CA ASP A 14 -30.70 -1.29 5.81
C ASP A 14 -29.29 -1.79 5.46
N PHE A 15 -28.98 -3.03 5.87
CA PHE A 15 -27.70 -3.68 5.54
C PHE A 15 -27.46 -3.82 4.03
N PHE A 16 -28.54 -3.81 3.23
CA PHE A 16 -28.51 -3.93 1.78
C PHE A 16 -28.80 -2.61 1.05
N TYR A 17 -28.59 -1.48 1.73
CA TYR A 17 -28.73 -0.17 1.12
C TYR A 17 -27.77 -0.04 -0.08
N GLN A 18 -28.30 0.29 -1.25
CA GLN A 18 -27.60 0.30 -2.55
C GLN A 18 -27.05 -1.05 -3.03
N THR A 19 -27.57 -2.19 -2.59
CA THR A 19 -27.20 -3.51 -3.12
C THR A 19 -28.25 -4.01 -4.12
N LYS A 20 -27.94 -4.07 -5.41
CA LYS A 20 -28.78 -4.73 -6.45
C LYS A 20 -28.02 -5.93 -7.00
N TYR A 21 -28.70 -7.08 -7.11
CA TYR A 21 -28.14 -8.36 -7.61
C TYR A 21 -26.89 -8.88 -6.86
N GLY A 22 -26.73 -8.55 -5.58
CA GLY A 22 -25.59 -8.98 -4.77
C GLY A 22 -24.33 -8.12 -4.93
N PHE A 23 -24.37 -7.10 -5.79
CA PHE A 23 -23.33 -6.08 -5.90
C PHE A 23 -23.82 -4.76 -5.31
N SER A 24 -22.95 -4.03 -4.61
CA SER A 24 -23.23 -2.71 -4.05
C SER A 24 -23.32 -1.65 -5.18
N ILE A 25 -24.35 -1.74 -6.00
CA ILE A 25 -24.57 -0.92 -7.19
C ILE A 25 -26.00 -0.37 -7.17
N GLY A 26 -26.13 0.95 -7.25
CA GLY A 26 -27.41 1.64 -7.44
C GLY A 26 -27.98 1.45 -8.85
N ASP A 27 -27.15 1.58 -9.89
CA ASP A 27 -27.52 1.60 -11.31
C ASP A 27 -26.50 0.92 -12.24
N VAL A 28 -26.97 0.33 -13.34
CA VAL A 28 -26.13 -0.34 -14.36
C VAL A 28 -25.16 0.64 -15.04
N SER A 29 -25.56 1.90 -15.23
CA SER A 29 -24.70 2.96 -15.75
C SER A 29 -23.52 3.26 -14.83
N ALA A 30 -23.73 3.22 -13.50
CA ALA A 30 -22.66 3.41 -12.53
C ALA A 30 -21.64 2.26 -12.54
N LEU A 31 -22.09 1.02 -12.79
CA LEU A 31 -21.19 -0.12 -12.99
C LEU A 31 -20.31 0.07 -14.22
N ILE A 32 -20.89 0.47 -15.36
CA ILE A 32 -20.14 0.71 -16.60
C ILE A 32 -19.12 1.83 -16.38
N ALA A 33 -19.52 2.94 -15.76
CA ALA A 33 -18.62 4.04 -15.43
C ALA A 33 -17.47 3.58 -14.49
N TYR A 34 -17.78 2.78 -13.48
CA TYR A 34 -16.78 2.23 -12.55
C TYR A 34 -15.76 1.34 -13.27
N LEU A 35 -16.22 0.42 -14.12
CA LEU A 35 -15.34 -0.47 -14.88
C LEU A 35 -14.46 0.31 -15.86
N CYS A 36 -15.02 1.32 -16.54
CA CYS A 36 -14.26 2.20 -17.42
C CYS A 36 -13.15 2.95 -16.66
N VAL A 37 -13.45 3.52 -15.49
CA VAL A 37 -12.46 4.21 -14.65
C VAL A 37 -11.38 3.25 -14.18
N LEU A 38 -11.75 2.03 -13.76
CA LEU A 38 -10.81 1.00 -13.32
C LEU A 38 -9.85 0.62 -14.46
N ILE A 39 -10.38 0.38 -15.66
CA ILE A 39 -9.56 0.02 -16.82
C ILE A 39 -8.63 1.19 -17.21
N PHE A 40 -9.15 2.41 -17.25
CA PHE A 40 -8.38 3.56 -17.74
C PHE A 40 -7.32 4.06 -16.76
N LEU A 41 -7.61 4.03 -15.46
CA LEU A 41 -6.69 4.52 -14.43
C LEU A 41 -5.74 3.45 -13.90
N ILE A 42 -6.14 2.18 -13.87
CA ILE A 42 -5.33 1.12 -13.24
C ILE A 42 -4.73 0.17 -14.27
N VAL A 43 -5.56 -0.38 -15.17
CA VAL A 43 -5.12 -1.45 -16.09
C VAL A 43 -4.22 -0.91 -17.22
N LEU A 44 -4.65 0.17 -17.89
CA LEU A 44 -3.87 0.77 -18.98
C LEU A 44 -2.49 1.25 -18.52
N PRO A 45 -2.36 2.03 -17.41
CA PRO A 45 -1.05 2.44 -16.93
C PRO A 45 -0.19 1.29 -16.42
N ALA A 46 -0.79 0.24 -15.85
CA ALA A 46 -0.03 -0.96 -15.43
C ALA A 46 0.60 -1.69 -16.63
N PHE A 47 -0.06 -1.71 -17.78
CA PHE A 47 0.50 -2.28 -19.00
C PHE A 47 1.62 -1.43 -19.61
N ILE A 48 1.50 -0.10 -19.54
CA ILE A 48 2.44 0.83 -20.18
C ILE A 48 3.68 1.09 -19.31
N PHE A 49 3.50 1.37 -18.02
CA PHE A 49 4.56 1.85 -17.13
C PHE A 49 5.01 0.81 -16.10
N GLY A 50 4.44 -0.40 -16.12
CA GLY A 50 4.85 -1.54 -15.29
C GLY A 50 4.10 -1.66 -13.95
N ARG A 51 4.72 -2.32 -12.97
CA ARG A 51 4.09 -2.71 -11.70
C ARG A 51 3.61 -1.46 -10.93
N ARG A 52 2.31 -1.38 -10.65
CA ARG A 52 1.69 -0.35 -9.77
C ARG A 52 1.89 1.12 -10.18
N SER A 53 2.01 1.45 -11.47
CA SER A 53 2.25 2.82 -11.95
C SER A 53 1.21 3.87 -11.53
N PHE A 54 -0.05 3.49 -11.31
CA PHE A 54 -1.07 4.42 -10.79
C PHE A 54 -0.67 5.01 -9.44
N CYS A 55 -0.11 4.20 -8.52
CA CYS A 55 0.29 4.64 -7.20
C CYS A 55 1.46 5.63 -7.24
N HIS A 56 2.38 5.47 -8.20
CA HIS A 56 3.58 6.29 -8.31
C HIS A 56 3.34 7.60 -9.07
N HIS A 57 2.41 7.62 -10.02
CA HIS A 57 2.23 8.76 -10.93
C HIS A 57 0.89 9.48 -10.82
N LEU A 58 -0.21 8.78 -10.52
CA LEU A 58 -1.55 9.37 -10.52
C LEU A 58 -2.20 9.47 -9.14
N CYS A 59 -1.69 8.73 -8.15
CA CYS A 59 -2.30 8.71 -6.83
C CYS A 59 -1.99 10.00 -6.05
N TRP A 60 -2.93 10.93 -6.05
CA TRP A 60 -2.89 12.15 -5.25
C TRP A 60 -2.77 11.93 -3.73
N MET A 61 -3.06 10.73 -3.22
CA MET A 61 -2.88 10.37 -1.81
C MET A 61 -1.44 9.95 -1.48
N ALA A 62 -0.68 9.45 -2.47
CA ALA A 62 0.70 9.05 -2.30
C ALA A 62 1.60 10.15 -1.68
N PRO A 63 1.58 11.42 -2.14
CA PRO A 63 2.39 12.47 -1.53
C PRO A 63 2.03 12.71 -0.05
N PHE A 64 0.75 12.55 0.33
CA PHE A 64 0.32 12.68 1.71
C PHE A 64 0.89 11.56 2.60
N MET A 65 0.91 10.32 2.11
CA MET A 65 1.52 9.19 2.83
C MET A 65 3.04 9.33 2.95
N ILE A 66 3.71 9.74 1.86
CA ILE A 66 5.15 9.99 1.86
C ILE A 66 5.50 11.12 2.84
N LEU A 67 4.71 12.19 2.86
CA LEU A 67 4.88 13.29 3.80
C LEU A 67 4.72 12.82 5.25
N GLY A 68 3.66 12.07 5.55
CA GLY A 68 3.44 11.50 6.88
C GLY A 68 4.60 10.60 7.33
N ARG A 69 5.13 9.79 6.41
CA ARG A 69 6.31 8.95 6.67
C ARG A 69 7.56 9.78 6.94
N LYS A 70 7.79 10.85 6.18
CA LYS A 70 8.93 11.77 6.37
C LYS A 70 8.84 12.50 7.71
N ILE A 71 7.64 12.93 8.11
CA ILE A 71 7.36 13.54 9.40
C ILE A 71 7.66 12.55 10.53
N ARG A 72 7.12 11.33 10.46
CA ARG A 72 7.39 10.24 11.41
C ARG A 72 8.89 9.99 11.57
N ASN A 73 9.63 9.96 10.45
CA ASN A 73 11.07 9.75 10.46
C ASN A 73 11.82 10.92 11.09
N ARG A 74 11.40 12.16 10.82
CA ARG A 74 11.96 13.36 11.44
C ARG A 74 11.74 13.41 12.95
N PHE A 75 10.55 13.04 13.43
CA PHE A 75 10.24 13.00 14.85
C PHE A 75 10.72 11.73 15.57
N LYS A 76 11.37 10.80 14.84
CA LYS A 76 11.91 9.53 15.36
C LYS A 76 10.90 8.72 16.18
N TRP A 77 9.63 8.70 15.75
CA TRP A 77 8.60 7.91 16.40
C TRP A 77 8.82 6.41 16.20
N VAL A 78 8.49 5.64 17.23
CA VAL A 78 8.49 4.18 17.15
C VAL A 78 7.42 3.76 16.15
N SER A 79 7.81 3.00 15.14
CA SER A 79 6.91 2.56 14.09
C SER A 79 7.31 1.18 13.56
N LEU A 80 6.37 0.53 12.89
CA LEU A 80 6.64 -0.71 12.18
C LEU A 80 7.57 -0.43 10.99
N GLN A 81 8.72 -1.08 10.99
CA GLN A 81 9.75 -0.99 9.98
C GLN A 81 10.27 -2.38 9.63
N ILE A 82 11.11 -2.44 8.61
CA ILE A 82 11.80 -3.65 8.20
C ILE A 82 13.26 -3.50 8.60
N LYS A 83 13.82 -4.52 9.25
CA LYS A 83 15.24 -4.61 9.56
C LYS A 83 15.81 -5.80 8.80
N ALA A 84 17.08 -5.69 8.41
CA ALA A 84 17.80 -6.78 7.78
C ALA A 84 19.12 -7.06 8.51
N ASP A 85 19.58 -8.29 8.40
CA ASP A 85 20.85 -8.76 8.93
C ASP A 85 21.75 -9.18 7.77
N TYR A 86 22.59 -8.25 7.30
CA TYR A 86 23.41 -8.46 6.11
C TYR A 86 24.31 -9.70 6.21
N GLU A 87 24.77 -10.07 7.40
CA GLU A 87 25.68 -11.22 7.59
C GLU A 87 25.06 -12.56 7.17
N LYS A 88 23.73 -12.65 7.14
CA LYS A 88 22.99 -13.84 6.75
C LYS A 88 22.56 -13.82 5.28
N CYS A 89 22.84 -12.74 4.55
CA CYS A 89 22.39 -12.57 3.18
C CYS A 89 23.23 -13.41 2.21
N ASN A 90 22.57 -14.26 1.41
CA ASN A 90 23.21 -15.09 0.38
C ASN A 90 23.07 -14.53 -1.05
N HIS A 91 22.72 -13.25 -1.21
CA HIS A 91 22.65 -12.59 -2.53
C HIS A 91 21.78 -13.32 -3.59
N CYS A 92 20.69 -13.97 -3.18
CA CYS A 92 19.82 -14.73 -4.10
C CYS A 92 18.92 -13.86 -5.01
N HIS A 93 18.96 -12.53 -4.88
CA HIS A 93 18.16 -11.54 -5.63
C HIS A 93 16.62 -11.63 -5.50
N THR A 94 16.07 -12.69 -4.91
CA THR A 94 14.62 -12.95 -4.79
C THR A 94 13.84 -11.77 -4.20
N CYS A 95 14.38 -11.13 -3.16
CA CYS A 95 13.72 -9.99 -2.50
C CYS A 95 13.58 -8.75 -3.40
N THR A 96 14.54 -8.52 -4.30
CA THR A 96 14.52 -7.41 -5.26
C THR A 96 13.55 -7.72 -6.41
N GLU A 97 13.60 -8.94 -6.95
CA GLU A 97 12.76 -9.36 -8.09
C GLU A 97 11.27 -9.41 -7.76
N ASN A 98 10.93 -9.84 -6.55
CA ASN A 98 9.56 -9.97 -6.08
C ASN A 98 9.02 -8.69 -5.43
N CYS A 99 9.82 -7.63 -5.26
CA CYS A 99 9.33 -6.39 -4.70
C CYS A 99 8.25 -5.78 -5.62
N PRO A 100 6.98 -5.62 -5.17
CA PRO A 100 5.93 -5.06 -6.01
C PRO A 100 6.15 -3.57 -6.33
N MET A 101 6.99 -2.90 -5.55
CA MET A 101 7.41 -1.51 -5.75
C MET A 101 8.75 -1.40 -6.50
N SER A 102 9.27 -2.52 -7.02
CA SER A 102 10.52 -2.58 -7.81
C SER A 102 11.73 -1.95 -7.10
N LEU A 103 11.80 -2.08 -5.77
CA LEU A 103 12.90 -1.54 -4.98
C LEU A 103 14.13 -2.45 -5.04
N PRO A 104 15.34 -1.89 -5.03
CA PRO A 104 16.59 -2.67 -4.97
C PRO A 104 16.83 -3.18 -3.53
N VAL A 105 15.95 -4.05 -3.04
CA VAL A 105 15.92 -4.50 -1.63
C VAL A 105 17.24 -5.11 -1.19
N GLU A 106 17.88 -5.92 -2.03
CA GLU A 106 19.18 -6.51 -1.70
C GLU A 106 20.27 -5.45 -1.47
N LYS A 107 20.30 -4.37 -2.28
CA LYS A 107 21.22 -3.24 -2.07
C LYS A 107 20.88 -2.50 -0.77
N MET A 108 19.60 -2.40 -0.43
CA MET A 108 19.15 -1.82 0.84
C MET A 108 19.65 -2.65 2.03
N VAL A 109 19.57 -3.99 1.93
CA VAL A 109 20.13 -4.93 2.93
C VAL A 109 21.64 -4.74 3.06
N LYS A 110 22.37 -4.70 1.93
CA LYS A 110 23.83 -4.52 1.91
C LYS A 110 24.28 -3.22 2.58
N ASN A 111 23.54 -2.15 2.37
CA ASN A 111 23.88 -0.84 2.93
C ASN A 111 23.34 -0.64 4.36
N ASN A 112 22.64 -1.63 4.94
CA ASN A 112 21.90 -1.50 6.20
C ASN A 112 20.91 -0.31 6.21
N LEU A 113 20.40 0.09 5.04
CA LEU A 113 19.46 1.19 4.86
C LEU A 113 18.14 0.65 4.32
N MET A 114 17.35 0.06 5.22
CA MET A 114 16.07 -0.57 4.88
C MET A 114 14.90 0.42 4.73
N GLU A 115 15.10 1.68 5.12
CA GLU A 115 14.06 2.71 5.02
C GLU A 115 14.04 3.35 3.62
N ASN A 116 12.88 3.31 2.96
CA ASN A 116 12.67 3.91 1.64
C ASN A 116 11.24 4.45 1.55
N THR A 117 11.02 5.65 0.98
CA THR A 117 9.71 6.30 0.91
C THR A 117 8.66 5.48 0.15
N GLU A 118 9.09 4.76 -0.89
CA GLU A 118 8.23 3.94 -1.76
C GLU A 118 7.90 2.57 -1.13
N CYS A 119 8.57 2.18 -0.05
CA CYS A 119 8.34 0.87 0.57
C CYS A 119 6.99 0.81 1.28
N ILE A 120 6.00 0.12 0.73
CA ILE A 120 4.66 0.01 1.33
C ILE A 120 4.54 -1.00 2.50
N LEU A 121 5.65 -1.52 3.02
CA LEU A 121 5.69 -2.51 4.11
C LEU A 121 4.86 -3.78 3.84
N CYS A 122 4.73 -4.19 2.58
CA CYS A 122 3.89 -5.34 2.17
C CYS A 122 4.39 -6.72 2.63
N GLY A 123 5.66 -6.86 3.00
CA GLY A 123 6.21 -8.12 3.52
C GLY A 123 6.70 -9.11 2.47
N THR A 124 6.49 -8.87 1.17
CA THR A 124 6.92 -9.80 0.11
C THR A 124 8.41 -10.15 0.15
N CYS A 125 9.27 -9.20 0.54
CA CYS A 125 10.70 -9.46 0.71
C CYS A 125 11.04 -10.32 1.94
N ILE A 126 10.18 -10.33 2.96
CA ILE A 126 10.30 -11.18 4.15
C ILE A 126 9.85 -12.59 3.78
N ASP A 127 8.66 -12.71 3.18
CA ASP A 127 8.06 -14.00 2.82
C ASP A 127 8.90 -14.77 1.78
N GLY A 128 9.50 -14.05 0.82
CA GLY A 128 10.36 -14.64 -0.20
C GLY A 128 11.81 -14.92 0.24
N CYS A 129 12.20 -14.57 1.46
CA CYS A 129 13.57 -14.77 1.93
C CYS A 129 13.75 -16.12 2.64
N GLU A 130 14.30 -17.11 1.93
CA GLU A 130 14.59 -18.45 2.47
C GLU A 130 15.54 -18.44 3.67
N PHE A 131 16.38 -17.41 3.78
CA PHE A 131 17.39 -17.26 4.85
C PHE A 131 16.90 -16.42 6.03
N ALA A 132 15.64 -15.96 6.03
CA ALA A 132 15.04 -15.14 7.09
C ALA A 132 15.89 -13.91 7.49
N VAL A 133 16.58 -13.32 6.51
CA VAL A 133 17.47 -12.15 6.66
C VAL A 133 16.69 -10.89 7.02
N ILE A 134 15.50 -10.76 6.45
CA ILE A 134 14.65 -9.57 6.53
C ILE A 134 13.52 -9.87 7.51
N LYS A 135 13.26 -8.97 8.47
CA LYS A 135 12.22 -9.14 9.49
C LYS A 135 11.50 -7.83 9.79
N TYR A 136 10.24 -7.94 10.23
CA TYR A 136 9.54 -6.81 10.82
C TYR A 136 10.11 -6.47 12.19
N ALA A 137 10.22 -5.18 12.48
CA ALA A 137 10.63 -4.66 13.77
C ALA A 137 9.85 -3.38 14.11
N PHE A 138 9.44 -3.25 15.36
CA PHE A 138 8.94 -1.99 15.91
C PHE A 138 10.13 -1.23 16.50
N GLN A 139 10.59 -0.20 15.79
CA GLN A 139 11.76 0.56 16.19
C GLN A 139 11.64 2.03 15.79
N ARG A 140 12.55 2.86 16.31
CA ARG A 140 12.73 4.22 15.80
C ARG A 140 13.43 4.15 14.44
N PRO A 141 13.10 5.04 13.49
CA PRO A 141 13.78 5.12 12.20
C PRO A 141 15.27 5.37 12.41
N THR A 142 16.06 4.49 11.82
CA THR A 142 17.53 4.55 11.74
C THR A 142 17.98 5.55 10.70
#